data_AF-A0A938HPJ7-F1
#
_entry.id   AF-A0A938HPJ7-F1
#
_cell.length_a   1.000
_cell.length_b   1.000
_cell.length_c   1.000
_cell.angle_alpha   90.00
_cell.angle_beta   90.00
_cell.angle_gamma   90.00
#
_symmetry.space_group_name_H-M   'P 1'
#
loop_
_entity.id
_entity.type
_entity.pdbx_description
1 polymer ?
#
loop_
_entity_poly.entity_id
_entity_poly.type
_entity_poly.pdbx_seq_one_letter_code
_entity_poly.pdbx_strand_id
1 'polypeptide(L)'
;MVFDVLEEEHGEIWWPKGVPLNVRKKLAVAREEAGAQEAPLSFAHVVDFLEIIDHSKNWPLFAVRLRAAGFGDRKEFKSDFVRFNELRNLLHGAREQMPDAADLDFAREFAERIRRAVQDQ
;
A
#
# COMPACT_ATOMS: atom_id res chain seq x y z
N MET A 1 9.21 1.41 3.31
CA MET A 1 8.90 0.21 2.50
C MET A 1 8.62 0.56 1.05
N VAL A 2 7.52 1.24 0.72
CA VAL A 2 7.24 1.59 -0.69
C VAL A 2 8.24 2.62 -1.20
N PHE A 3 8.51 3.66 -0.41
CA PHE A 3 9.38 4.75 -0.87
C PHE A 3 10.85 4.35 -0.86
N ASP A 4 11.33 3.66 0.17
CA ASP A 4 12.72 3.17 0.19
C ASP A 4 13.04 2.30 -1.05
N VAL A 5 12.12 1.42 -1.46
CA VAL A 5 12.27 0.64 -2.71
C VAL A 5 12.32 1.55 -3.94
N LEU A 6 11.45 2.56 -4.00
CA LEU A 6 11.42 3.50 -5.13
C LEU A 6 12.64 4.44 -5.12
N GLU A 7 13.14 4.84 -3.95
CA GLU A 7 14.33 5.65 -3.73
C GLU A 7 15.60 4.89 -4.12
N GLU A 8 15.72 3.63 -3.71
CA GLU A 8 16.81 2.74 -4.14
C GLU A 8 16.86 2.59 -5.66
N GLU A 9 15.71 2.43 -6.31
CA GLU A 9 15.63 2.21 -7.76
C GLU A 9 15.77 3.50 -8.58
N HIS A 10 15.24 4.63 -8.10
CA HIS A 10 15.11 5.85 -8.90
C HIS A 10 15.87 7.07 -8.35
N GLY A 11 16.53 6.95 -7.19
CA GLY A 11 17.26 8.04 -6.54
C GLY A 11 16.37 9.26 -6.26
N GLU A 12 16.93 10.47 -6.38
CA GLU A 12 16.23 11.73 -6.07
C GLU A 12 14.94 11.98 -6.87
N ILE A 13 14.78 11.33 -8.03
CA ILE A 13 13.62 11.48 -8.91
C ILE A 13 12.57 10.38 -8.71
N TRP A 14 12.65 9.63 -7.61
CA TRP A 14 11.74 8.53 -7.30
C TRP A 14 10.27 8.94 -7.27
N TRP A 15 9.96 10.17 -6.83
CA TRP A 15 8.58 10.63 -6.75
C TRP A 15 7.88 10.63 -8.12
N PRO A 16 8.35 11.38 -9.14
CA PRO A 16 7.72 11.39 -10.45
C PRO A 16 7.88 10.08 -11.25
N LYS A 17 8.90 9.26 -10.94
CA LYS A 17 9.22 8.02 -11.67
C LYS A 17 8.50 6.79 -11.11
N GLY A 18 8.56 6.63 -9.79
CA GLY A 18 8.03 5.50 -9.06
C GLY A 18 6.56 5.65 -8.67
N VAL A 19 6.05 6.87 -8.47
CA VAL A 19 4.64 7.06 -8.08
C VAL A 19 3.77 7.33 -9.32
N PRO A 20 2.74 6.49 -9.58
CA PRO A 20 1.84 6.66 -10.71
C PRO A 20 1.20 8.06 -10.76
N LEU A 21 1.00 8.59 -11.97
CA LEU A 21 0.53 9.97 -12.14
C LEU A 21 -0.83 10.23 -11.50
N ASN A 22 -1.75 9.28 -11.59
CA ASN A 22 -3.07 9.37 -10.97
C ASN A 22 -2.98 9.42 -9.45
N VAL A 23 -2.15 8.60 -8.81
CA VAL A 23 -1.86 8.67 -7.37
C VAL A 23 -1.28 10.04 -7.02
N ARG A 24 -0.25 10.51 -7.75
CA ARG A 24 0.34 11.83 -7.51
C ARG A 24 -0.67 12.97 -7.59
N LYS A 25 -1.56 12.95 -8.58
CA LYS A 25 -2.62 13.95 -8.74
C LYS A 25 -3.61 13.91 -7.58
N LYS A 26 -4.07 12.72 -7.20
CA LYS A 26 -4.98 12.54 -6.06
C LYS A 26 -4.40 13.11 -4.77
N LEU A 27 -3.14 12.80 -4.48
CA LEU A 27 -2.45 13.28 -3.29
C LEU A 27 -2.19 14.79 -3.32
N ALA A 28 -1.90 15.35 -4.49
CA ALA A 28 -1.78 16.79 -4.65
C ALA A 28 -3.11 17.50 -4.36
N VAL A 29 -4.23 17.00 -4.89
CA VAL A 29 -5.56 17.57 -4.61
C VAL A 29 -5.88 17.52 -3.12
N ALA A 30 -5.69 16.37 -2.48
CA ALA A 30 -5.97 16.21 -1.05
C ALA A 30 -5.15 17.19 -0.18
N ARG A 31 -3.88 17.42 -0.54
CA ARG A 31 -3.04 18.41 0.14
C ARG A 31 -3.58 19.84 -0.02
N GLU A 32 -3.95 20.22 -1.23
CA GLU A 32 -4.50 21.55 -1.51
C GLU A 32 -5.82 21.78 -0.75
N GLU A 33 -6.70 20.78 -0.74
CA GLU A 33 -7.96 20.83 0.02
C GLU A 33 -7.74 20.94 1.53
N ALA A 34 -6.69 20.30 2.05
CA ALA A 34 -6.31 20.40 3.46
C ALA A 34 -5.62 21.71 3.83
N GLY A 35 -5.20 22.53 2.86
CA GLY A 35 -4.43 23.76 3.10
C GLY A 35 -3.07 23.52 3.76
N ALA A 36 -2.49 22.33 3.56
CA ALA A 36 -1.32 21.86 4.29
C ALA A 36 0.01 22.06 3.53
N GLN A 37 1.08 22.33 4.29
CA GLN A 37 2.45 22.46 3.76
C GLN A 37 3.20 21.13 3.70
N GLU A 38 2.65 20.08 4.27
CA GLU A 38 3.22 18.73 4.31
C GLU A 38 3.41 18.15 2.91
N ALA A 39 4.31 17.18 2.79
CA ALA A 39 4.52 16.47 1.53
C ALA A 39 3.20 15.78 1.09
N PRO A 40 2.86 15.72 -0.22
CA PRO A 40 1.65 15.06 -0.70
C PRO A 40 1.48 13.62 -0.19
N LEU A 41 2.59 12.95 0.10
CA LEU A 41 2.63 11.61 0.68
C LEU A 41 2.00 11.48 2.06
N SER A 42 1.99 12.55 2.86
CA SER A 42 1.33 12.55 4.16
C SER A 42 -0.19 12.34 4.04
N PHE A 43 -0.75 12.53 2.84
CA PHE A 43 -2.16 12.33 2.51
C PHE A 43 -2.44 10.95 1.90
N ALA A 44 -1.43 10.08 1.80
CA ALA A 44 -1.60 8.76 1.21
C ALA A 44 -2.40 7.83 2.12
N HIS A 45 -3.34 7.10 1.52
CA HIS A 45 -4.08 6.05 2.18
C HIS A 45 -3.56 4.68 1.76
N VAL A 46 -3.97 3.66 2.52
CA VAL A 46 -3.63 2.24 2.28
C VAL A 46 -3.84 1.83 0.81
N VAL A 47 -4.94 2.27 0.18
CA VAL A 47 -5.23 2.00 -1.24
C VAL A 47 -4.22 2.62 -2.21
N ASP A 48 -3.63 3.77 -1.87
CA ASP A 48 -2.63 4.44 -2.71
C ASP A 48 -1.33 3.63 -2.75
N PHE A 49 -0.97 2.96 -1.65
CA PHE A 49 0.17 2.06 -1.62
C PHE A 49 -0.04 0.81 -2.48
N LEU A 50 -1.24 0.23 -2.44
CA LEU A 50 -1.57 -0.87 -3.36
C LEU A 50 -1.41 -0.41 -4.81
N GLU A 51 -1.92 0.76 -5.14
CA GLU A 51 -1.86 1.27 -6.50
C GLU A 51 -0.42 1.52 -6.96
N ILE A 52 0.46 1.98 -6.07
CA ILE A 52 1.89 2.12 -6.35
C ILE A 52 2.55 0.75 -6.55
N ILE A 53 2.32 -0.22 -5.66
CA ILE A 53 2.95 -1.54 -5.71
C ILE A 53 2.44 -2.36 -6.91
N ASP A 54 1.12 -2.37 -7.15
CA ASP A 54 0.46 -3.07 -8.24
C ASP A 54 0.69 -2.37 -9.59
N HIS A 55 1.32 -1.19 -9.63
CA HIS A 55 1.64 -0.56 -10.90
C HIS A 55 2.59 -1.43 -11.73
N SER A 56 2.31 -1.58 -13.03
CA SER A 56 3.03 -2.53 -13.89
C SER A 56 4.55 -2.31 -13.95
N LYS A 57 5.00 -1.06 -13.81
CA LYS A 57 6.42 -0.69 -13.77
C LYS A 57 7.10 -0.99 -12.43
N ASN A 58 6.32 -1.06 -11.36
CA ASN A 58 6.82 -1.20 -10.01
C ASN A 58 6.74 -2.63 -9.51
N TRP A 59 5.72 -3.38 -9.96
CA TRP A 59 5.50 -4.76 -9.53
C TRP A 59 6.77 -5.62 -9.57
N PRO A 60 7.63 -5.59 -10.61
CA PRO A 60 8.86 -6.38 -10.61
C PRO A 60 9.81 -6.05 -9.45
N LEU A 61 9.87 -4.77 -9.03
CA LEU A 61 10.69 -4.30 -7.91
C LEU A 61 10.20 -4.89 -6.58
N PHE A 62 8.87 -4.88 -6.39
CA PHE A 62 8.25 -5.35 -5.16
C PHE A 62 8.06 -6.87 -5.10
N ALA A 63 7.88 -7.52 -6.25
CA ALA A 63 7.54 -8.94 -6.33
C ALA A 63 8.57 -9.84 -5.66
N VAL A 64 9.86 -9.51 -5.74
CA VAL A 64 10.92 -10.29 -5.09
C VAL A 64 10.76 -10.24 -3.56
N ARG A 65 10.61 -9.04 -2.99
CA ARG A 65 10.45 -8.83 -1.54
C ARG A 65 9.14 -9.41 -1.03
N LEU A 66 8.04 -9.21 -1.78
CA LEU A 66 6.73 -9.72 -1.45
C LEU A 66 6.72 -11.26 -1.44
N ARG A 67 7.33 -11.91 -2.44
CA ARG A 67 7.45 -13.38 -2.47
C ARG A 67 8.27 -13.93 -1.30
N ALA A 68 9.38 -13.27 -0.96
CA ALA A 68 10.20 -13.65 0.20
C ALA A 68 9.38 -13.58 1.50
N ALA A 69 8.49 -12.61 1.62
CA ALA A 69 7.58 -12.45 2.75
C ALA A 69 6.36 -13.40 2.73
N GLY A 70 6.28 -14.31 1.75
CA GLY A 70 5.18 -15.27 1.62
C GLY A 70 3.93 -14.72 0.92
N PHE A 71 4.04 -13.62 0.18
CA PHE A 71 3.00 -13.25 -0.78
C PHE A 71 3.08 -14.11 -2.04
N GLY A 72 1.92 -14.51 -2.53
CA GLY A 72 1.81 -15.26 -3.78
C GLY A 72 2.09 -14.40 -5.01
N ASP A 73 1.39 -14.70 -6.10
CA ASP A 73 1.50 -13.90 -7.30
C ASP A 73 0.82 -12.52 -7.18
N ARG A 74 0.93 -11.71 -8.23
CA ARG A 74 0.34 -10.37 -8.29
C ARG A 74 -1.17 -10.36 -8.03
N LYS A 75 -1.87 -11.38 -8.53
CA LYS A 75 -3.31 -11.48 -8.42
C LYS A 75 -3.69 -11.81 -6.98
N GLU A 76 -2.98 -12.74 -6.36
CA GLU A 76 -3.18 -13.11 -4.95
C GLU A 76 -2.89 -11.91 -4.03
N PHE A 77 -1.74 -11.25 -4.20
CA PHE A 77 -1.41 -10.05 -3.42
C PHE A 77 -2.50 -8.98 -3.53
N LYS A 78 -2.97 -8.70 -4.75
CA LYS A 78 -4.03 -7.71 -4.97
C LYS A 78 -5.34 -8.11 -4.29
N SER A 79 -5.71 -9.39 -4.38
CA SER A 79 -6.92 -9.92 -3.74
C SER A 79 -6.85 -9.77 -2.22
N ASP A 80 -5.73 -10.20 -1.62
CA ASP A 80 -5.50 -10.09 -0.17
C ASP A 80 -5.53 -8.63 0.29
N PHE A 81 -4.91 -7.73 -0.47
CA PHE A 81 -4.89 -6.31 -0.11
C PHE A 81 -6.29 -5.67 -0.19
N VAL A 82 -7.08 -6.02 -1.21
CA VAL A 82 -8.48 -5.56 -1.31
C VAL A 82 -9.28 -6.04 -0.10
N ARG A 83 -9.17 -7.33 0.25
CA ARG A 83 -9.82 -7.88 1.45
C ARG A 83 -9.39 -7.13 2.71
N PHE A 84 -8.10 -6.86 2.88
CA PHE A 84 -7.59 -6.09 4.02
C PHE A 84 -8.19 -4.68 4.07
N ASN A 85 -8.30 -4.00 2.94
CA ASN A 85 -8.90 -2.66 2.88
C ASN A 85 -10.40 -2.67 3.19
N GLU A 86 -11.14 -3.70 2.76
CA GLU A 86 -12.54 -3.90 3.13
C GLU A 86 -12.71 -4.10 4.63
N LEU A 87 -11.86 -4.93 5.26
CA LEU A 87 -11.83 -5.14 6.71
C LEU A 87 -11.49 -3.86 7.47
N ARG A 88 -10.51 -3.09 7.00
CA ARG A 88 -10.21 -1.76 7.55
C ARG A 88 -11.44 -0.86 7.53
N ASN A 89 -12.20 -0.86 6.44
CA ASN A 89 -13.41 -0.04 6.32
C ASN A 89 -14.55 -0.54 7.21
N LEU A 90 -14.61 -1.85 7.52
CA LEU A 90 -15.55 -2.39 8.51
C LEU A 90 -15.16 -1.98 9.94
N LEU A 91 -13.86 -2.04 10.27
CA LEU A 91 -13.34 -1.68 11.60
C LEU A 91 -13.42 -0.18 11.91
N HIS A 92 -13.22 0.67 10.90
CA HIS A 92 -13.17 2.13 11.06
C HIS A 92 -14.43 2.85 10.55
N GLY A 93 -15.41 2.12 10.02
CA GLY A 93 -16.64 2.66 9.46
C GLY A 93 -17.87 2.34 10.30
N ALA A 94 -18.96 3.09 10.07
CA ALA A 94 -20.27 2.87 10.68
C ALA A 94 -21.07 1.75 9.97
N ARG A 95 -20.43 0.63 9.62
CA ARG A 95 -21.13 -0.53 9.04
C ARG A 95 -21.69 -1.40 10.18
N GLU A 96 -22.92 -1.88 10.01
CA GLU A 96 -23.62 -2.69 11.03
C GLU A 96 -22.99 -4.07 11.24
N GLN A 97 -22.22 -4.57 10.25
CA GLN A 97 -21.57 -5.87 10.32
C GLN A 97 -20.17 -5.75 10.91
N MET A 98 -19.94 -6.40 12.05
CA MET A 98 -18.61 -6.51 12.66
C MET A 98 -17.80 -7.65 12.01
N PRO A 99 -16.46 -7.51 11.91
CA PRO A 99 -15.58 -8.61 11.51
C PRO A 99 -15.70 -9.79 12.45
N ASP A 100 -15.62 -11.00 11.91
CA ASP A 100 -15.55 -12.22 12.72
C ASP A 100 -14.10 -12.57 13.10
N ALA A 101 -13.91 -13.69 13.81
CA ALA A 101 -12.57 -14.13 14.22
C ALA A 101 -11.66 -14.44 13.02
N ALA A 102 -12.20 -15.02 11.94
CA ALA A 102 -11.42 -15.37 10.76
C ALA A 102 -10.94 -14.13 10.01
N ASP A 103 -11.74 -13.06 10.01
CA ASP A 103 -11.36 -11.77 9.47
C ASP A 103 -10.25 -11.10 10.27
N LEU A 104 -10.32 -11.16 11.61
CA LEU A 104 -9.28 -10.63 12.47
C LEU A 104 -7.96 -11.42 12.35
N ASP A 105 -8.04 -12.74 12.22
CA ASP A 105 -6.89 -13.60 12.00
C ASP A 105 -6.23 -13.29 10.65
N PHE A 106 -7.03 -13.16 9.58
CA PHE A 106 -6.52 -12.74 8.28
C PHE A 106 -5.83 -11.36 8.35
N ALA A 107 -6.45 -10.37 8.99
CA ALA A 107 -5.87 -9.04 9.10
C ALA A 107 -4.52 -9.05 9.84
N ARG A 108 -4.41 -9.89 10.88
CA ARG A 108 -3.16 -10.10 11.63
C ARG A 108 -2.10 -10.76 10.75
N GLU A 109 -2.41 -11.87 10.09
CA GLU A 109 -1.48 -12.58 9.22
C GLU A 109 -1.00 -11.69 8.05
N PHE A 110 -1.92 -10.94 7.45
CA PHE A 110 -1.58 -9.98 6.40
C PHE A 110 -0.62 -8.91 6.90
N ALA A 111 -0.87 -8.33 8.08
CA ALA A 111 0.02 -7.35 8.69
C ALA A 111 1.41 -7.93 9.01
N GLU A 112 1.48 -9.18 9.47
CA GLU A 112 2.76 -9.87 9.69
C GLU A 112 3.54 -10.12 8.40
N ARG A 113 2.87 -10.55 7.32
CA ARG A 113 3.50 -10.73 6.00
C ARG A 113 4.04 -9.40 5.47
N ILE A 114 3.24 -8.33 5.57
CA ILE A 114 3.69 -6.97 5.24
C ILE A 114 4.90 -6.57 6.09
N ARG A 115 4.89 -6.83 7.42
CA ARG A 115 6.04 -6.54 8.28
C ARG A 115 7.30 -7.32 7.90
N ARG A 116 7.18 -8.60 7.54
CA ARG A 116 8.33 -9.40 7.06
C ARG A 116 8.91 -8.83 5.79
N ALA A 117 8.06 -8.37 4.87
CA ALA A 117 8.51 -7.67 3.66
C ALA A 117 9.27 -6.35 3.97
N VAL A 118 9.22 -5.86 5.22
CA VAL A 118 9.90 -4.65 5.72
C VAL A 118 11.19 -4.96 6.48
N GLN A 119 11.23 -6.07 7.24
CA GLN A 119 12.27 -6.32 8.25
C GLN A 119 13.47 -7.14 7.76
N ASP A 120 13.44 -7.71 6.55
CA ASP A 120 14.63 -8.31 5.94
C ASP A 120 15.55 -7.19 5.40
N GLN A 121 16.27 -6.53 6.33
CA GLN A 121 17.45 -5.68 6.10
C GLN A 121 18.56 -6.10 7.06
#